data_AF-A0A7J9BQP7-F1
#
_entry.id   AF-A0A7J9BQP7-F1
#
_cell.length_a   1.000
_cell.length_b   1.000
_cell.length_c   1.000
_cell.angle_alpha   90.00
_cell.angle_beta   90.00
_cell.angle_gamma   90.00
#
_symmetry.space_group_name_H-M   'P 1'
#
loop_
_entity.id
_entity.type
_entity.pdbx_description
1 polymer ?
#
loop_
_entity_poly.entity_id
_entity_poly.type
_entity_poly.pdbx_seq_one_letter_code
_entity_poly.pdbx_strand_id
1 'polypeptide(L)'
;EEEPLIQTAECRICQEEDSVENLETPCACSGSLKYAHRKCVQHWCNEKGDIICEICHQPYQPGYIAPPRPQTEETAIDIGGGWTISGTPVDLRDPRLLAIAEAERQILEAEYDEYAASNASGAAFCRSAALI
;
A
#
# COMPACT_ATOMS: atom_id res chain seq x y z
N GLU A 1 4.38 -26.19 38.30
CA GLU A 1 4.63 -24.74 38.36
C GLU A 1 3.87 -24.14 37.18
N GLU A 2 2.85 -23.30 37.42
CA GLU A 2 2.17 -22.59 36.34
C GLU A 2 3.04 -21.39 35.98
N GLU A 3 3.74 -21.45 34.84
CA GLU A 3 4.37 -20.28 34.26
C GLU A 3 3.27 -19.26 33.90
N PRO A 4 3.39 -17.98 34.32
CA PRO A 4 2.41 -16.98 33.94
C PRO A 4 2.48 -16.79 32.43
N LEU A 5 1.37 -17.03 31.74
CA LEU A 5 1.25 -16.78 30.30
C LEU A 5 1.39 -15.28 30.08
N ILE A 6 2.59 -14.83 29.67
CA ILE A 6 2.82 -13.44 29.28
C ILE A 6 1.89 -13.15 28.10
N GLN A 7 0.90 -12.30 28.31
CA GLN A 7 -0.03 -11.92 27.26
C GLN A 7 0.66 -10.93 26.32
N THR A 8 0.89 -11.34 25.08
CA THR A 8 1.47 -10.51 24.03
C THR A 8 0.40 -10.03 23.06
N ALA A 9 0.68 -8.91 22.40
CA ALA A 9 -0.11 -8.40 21.29
C ALA A 9 0.81 -7.70 20.29
N GLU A 10 0.29 -7.44 19.08
CA GLU A 10 1.02 -6.76 18.02
C GLU A 10 0.71 -5.25 18.02
N CYS A 11 1.74 -4.42 17.87
CA CYS A 11 1.56 -3.00 17.63
C CYS A 11 1.06 -2.75 16.20
N ARG A 12 -0.11 -2.13 16.04
CA ARG A 12 -0.72 -1.88 14.72
C ARG A 12 0.08 -0.96 13.78
N ILE A 13 1.16 -0.33 14.25
CA ILE A 13 1.95 0.65 13.50
C ILE A 13 3.27 0.01 13.04
N CYS A 14 4.08 -0.55 13.95
CA CYS A 14 5.35 -1.19 13.59
C CYS A 14 5.23 -2.69 13.31
N GLN A 15 4.08 -3.31 13.59
CA GLN A 15 3.83 -4.74 13.42
C GLN A 15 4.77 -5.63 14.24
N GLU A 16 5.33 -5.11 15.34
CA GLU A 16 6.13 -5.89 16.28
C GLU A 16 5.24 -6.41 17.42
N GLU A 17 5.43 -7.68 17.79
CA GLU A 17 4.84 -8.30 18.98
C GLU A 17 5.56 -7.82 20.24
N ASP A 18 4.78 -7.50 21.27
CA ASP A 18 5.31 -7.07 22.56
C ASP A 18 4.36 -7.50 23.69
N SER A 19 4.83 -7.42 24.94
CA SER A 19 3.96 -7.54 26.11
C SER A 19 2.84 -6.51 26.03
N VAL A 20 1.61 -6.92 26.40
CA VAL A 20 0.46 -6.00 26.49
C VAL A 20 0.76 -4.83 27.44
N GLU A 21 1.68 -4.99 28.41
CA GLU A 21 2.12 -3.91 29.30
C GLU A 21 2.90 -2.79 28.59
N ASN A 22 3.53 -3.10 27.46
CA ASN A 22 4.27 -2.14 26.62
C ASN A 22 3.39 -1.50 25.53
N LEU A 23 2.12 -1.91 25.42
CA LEU A 23 1.16 -1.46 24.42
C LEU A 23 0.01 -0.71 25.09
N GLU A 24 -0.52 0.31 24.42
CA GLU A 24 -1.69 1.04 24.90
C GLU A 24 -2.86 0.98 23.91
N THR A 25 -4.03 1.42 24.37
CA THR A 25 -5.23 1.59 23.55
C THR A 25 -5.47 3.08 23.29
N PRO A 26 -4.74 3.67 22.34
CA PRO A 26 -4.63 5.13 22.25
C PRO A 26 -5.92 5.80 21.77
N CYS A 27 -6.88 5.05 21.23
CA CYS A 27 -8.14 5.55 20.68
C CYS A 27 -9.23 4.49 20.80
N ALA A 28 -10.42 4.78 20.26
CA ALA A 28 -11.59 3.88 20.33
C ALA A 28 -11.57 2.70 19.33
N CYS A 29 -10.45 2.44 18.66
CA CYS A 29 -10.33 1.28 17.77
C CYS A 29 -10.47 -0.03 18.57
N SER A 30 -11.04 -1.06 17.95
CA SER A 30 -11.31 -2.36 18.56
C SER A 30 -10.56 -3.49 17.83
N GLY A 31 -10.59 -4.69 18.40
CA GLY A 31 -9.94 -5.87 17.79
C GLY A 31 -8.41 -5.76 17.82
N SER A 32 -7.75 -6.20 16.74
CA SER A 32 -6.29 -6.12 16.58
C SER A 32 -5.78 -4.68 16.50
N LEU A 33 -6.57 -3.77 15.92
CA LEU A 33 -6.20 -2.36 15.72
C LEU A 33 -6.24 -1.51 17.00
N LYS A 34 -6.58 -2.10 18.15
CA LYS A 34 -6.63 -1.34 19.41
C LYS A 34 -5.24 -1.13 20.03
N TYR A 35 -4.28 -2.02 19.80
CA TYR A 35 -2.98 -1.98 20.46
C TYR A 35 -1.92 -1.24 19.63
N ALA A 36 -1.17 -0.35 20.27
CA ALA A 36 -0.01 0.31 19.68
C ALA A 36 1.00 0.71 20.76
N HIS A 37 2.29 0.76 20.43
CA HIS A 37 3.27 1.39 21.30
C HIS A 37 3.07 2.90 21.34
N ARG A 38 3.27 3.50 22.52
CA ARG A 38 3.20 4.95 22.71
C ARG A 38 4.11 5.74 21.77
N LYS A 39 5.35 5.27 21.62
CA LYS A 39 6.35 5.86 20.71
C LYS A 39 5.86 5.86 19.26
N CYS A 40 5.18 4.79 18.83
CA CYS A 40 4.70 4.65 17.46
C CYS A 40 3.52 5.59 17.18
N VAL A 41 2.58 5.71 18.13
CA VAL A 41 1.46 6.66 17.99
C VAL A 41 1.96 8.10 17.98
N GLN A 42 2.92 8.44 18.85
CA GLN A 42 3.49 9.79 18.86
C GLN A 42 4.25 10.10 17.56
N HIS A 43 5.02 9.14 17.03
CA HIS A 43 5.69 9.29 15.74
C HIS A 43 4.67 9.50 14.61
N TRP A 44 3.58 8.75 14.62
CA TRP A 44 2.47 8.94 13.69
C TRP A 44 1.82 10.31 13.80
N CYS A 45 1.56 10.81 15.02
CA CYS A 45 1.01 12.16 15.22
C CYS A 45 1.96 13.25 14.70
N ASN A 46 3.28 13.03 14.79
CA ASN A 46 4.27 13.97 14.28
C ASN A 46 4.26 14.02 12.75
N GLU A 47 4.23 12.85 12.10
CA GLU A 47 4.20 12.72 10.63
C GLU A 47 2.86 13.22 10.08
N LYS A 48 1.76 12.74 10.67
CA LYS A 48 0.39 13.12 10.33
C LYS A 48 0.05 14.52 10.77
N GLY A 49 0.83 15.21 11.60
CA GLY A 49 0.57 16.60 12.03
C GLY A 49 -0.81 16.83 12.65
N ASP A 50 -1.43 15.81 13.24
CA ASP A 50 -2.64 15.91 14.05
C ASP A 50 -2.67 14.82 15.12
N ILE A 51 -3.63 14.93 16.04
CA ILE A 51 -3.83 13.98 17.15
C ILE A 51 -5.16 13.21 17.00
N ILE A 52 -5.69 13.11 15.79
CA ILE A 52 -6.95 12.42 15.50
C ILE A 52 -6.64 11.08 14.84
N CYS A 53 -7.15 10.00 15.41
CA CYS A 53 -7.01 8.69 14.79
C CYS A 53 -7.76 8.66 13.44
N GLU A 54 -7.10 8.26 12.37
CA GLU A 54 -7.70 8.21 11.02
C GLU A 54 -8.63 7.01 10.79
N ILE A 55 -8.60 6.03 11.68
CA ILE A 55 -9.42 4.82 11.54
C ILE A 55 -10.78 5.06 12.21
N CYS A 56 -10.78 5.54 13.45
CA CYS A 56 -12.00 5.75 14.23
C CYS A 56 -12.43 7.21 14.33
N HIS A 57 -11.64 8.16 13.83
CA HIS A 57 -11.89 9.61 13.84
C HIS A 57 -12.07 10.21 15.24
N GLN A 58 -11.60 9.52 16.28
CA GLN A 58 -11.59 10.02 17.65
C GLN A 58 -10.20 10.56 18.02
N PRO A 59 -10.12 11.57 18.90
CA PRO A 59 -8.84 12.03 19.42
C PRO A 59 -8.12 10.89 20.13
N TYR A 60 -6.80 10.86 20.00
CA TYR A 60 -6.00 9.97 20.82
C TYR A 60 -6.09 10.36 22.32
N GLN A 61 -5.77 9.43 23.21
CA GLN A 61 -5.71 9.66 24.65
C GLN A 61 -4.80 10.86 25.01
N PRO A 62 -5.00 11.53 26.15
CA PRO A 62 -4.18 12.69 26.52
C PRO A 62 -2.67 12.40 26.52
N GLY A 63 -1.89 13.41 26.14
CA GLY A 63 -0.42 13.37 26.16
C GLY A 63 0.25 13.03 24.83
N TYR A 64 -0.51 12.93 23.73
CA TYR A 64 0.04 13.06 22.39
C TYR A 64 -0.01 14.51 21.92
N ILE A 65 1.00 14.88 21.14
CA ILE A 65 1.12 16.20 20.52
C ILE A 65 1.31 16.04 19.02
N ALA A 66 0.92 17.06 18.26
CA ALA A 66 1.28 17.18 16.86
C ALA A 66 1.97 18.54 16.66
N PRO A 67 3.17 18.58 16.04
CA PRO A 67 3.79 19.84 15.70
C PRO A 67 2.95 20.58 14.66
N PRO A 68 2.87 21.92 14.73
CA PRO A 68 2.21 22.71 13.69
C PRO A 68 2.93 22.48 12.36
N ARG A 69 2.21 22.00 11.36
CA ARG A 69 2.81 21.79 10.03
C ARG A 69 3.13 23.14 9.38
N PRO A 70 4.35 23.32 8.83
CA PRO A 70 4.56 24.38 7.86
C PRO A 70 3.61 24.14 6.69
N GLN A 71 3.06 25.21 6.13
CA GLN A 71 2.22 25.15 4.94
C GLN A 71 3.10 24.75 3.75
N THR A 72 3.38 23.46 3.60
CA THR A 72 3.90 22.93 2.35
C THR A 72 2.74 22.95 1.38
N GLU A 73 2.76 23.94 0.50
CA GLU A 73 1.95 24.01 -0.71
C GLU A 73 1.82 22.59 -1.28
N GLU A 74 0.61 22.02 -1.16
CA GLU A 74 0.27 20.73 -1.77
C GLU A 74 0.58 20.87 -3.25
N THR A 75 1.71 20.32 -3.69
CA THR A 75 1.96 20.04 -5.09
C THR A 75 0.92 19.01 -5.47
N ALA A 76 -0.26 19.47 -5.84
CA ALA A 76 -1.34 18.66 -6.36
C ALA A 76 -0.77 17.92 -7.57
N ILE A 77 -0.48 16.64 -7.37
CA ILE A 77 -0.18 15.75 -8.48
C ILE A 77 -1.51 15.59 -9.20
N ASP A 78 -1.70 16.34 -10.29
CA ASP A 78 -2.89 16.24 -11.11
C ASP A 78 -2.85 14.90 -11.85
N ILE A 79 -3.50 13.89 -11.27
CA ILE A 79 -3.66 12.55 -11.87
C ILE A 79 -4.65 12.62 -13.07
N GLY A 80 -5.37 13.74 -13.24
CA GLY A 80 -6.28 13.98 -14.36
C GLY A 80 -5.62 14.68 -15.57
N GLY A 81 -4.47 15.32 -15.39
CA GLY A 81 -3.66 15.92 -16.44
C GLY A 81 -2.81 14.86 -17.12
N GLY A 82 -2.78 14.84 -18.46
CA GLY A 82 -2.09 13.82 -19.25
C GLY A 82 -0.71 13.45 -18.71
N TRP A 83 -0.40 12.14 -18.70
CA TRP A 83 0.86 11.59 -18.20
C TRP A 83 2.06 12.41 -18.68
N THR A 84 2.86 12.99 -17.79
CA THR A 84 4.09 13.71 -18.17
C THR A 84 5.31 12.98 -17.63
N ILE A 85 6.33 12.76 -18.47
CA ILE A 85 7.65 12.28 -18.02
C ILE A 85 8.62 13.45 -18.14
N SER A 86 9.26 13.86 -17.04
CA SER A 86 10.18 15.02 -17.05
C SER A 86 9.56 16.31 -17.65
N GLY A 87 8.26 16.52 -17.43
CA GLY A 87 7.52 17.70 -17.92
C GLY A 87 7.08 17.64 -19.39
N THR A 88 7.35 16.57 -20.13
CA THR A 88 6.81 16.38 -21.49
C THR A 88 5.52 15.54 -21.44
N PRO A 89 4.39 16.02 -22.00
CA PRO A 89 3.18 15.22 -22.14
C PRO A 89 3.43 13.98 -22.99
N VAL A 90 3.02 12.83 -22.47
CA VAL A 90 2.99 11.55 -23.17
C VAL A 90 1.72 11.52 -24.00
N ASP A 91 1.86 11.42 -25.32
CA ASP A 91 0.72 11.23 -26.22
C ASP A 91 0.31 9.75 -26.20
N LEU A 92 -0.79 9.44 -25.51
CA LEU A 92 -1.35 8.09 -25.46
C LEU A 92 -1.87 7.59 -26.84
N ARG A 93 -1.94 8.46 -27.85
CA ARG A 93 -2.26 8.08 -29.23
C ARG A 93 -1.02 7.85 -30.09
N ASP A 94 0.18 7.90 -29.50
CA ASP A 94 1.41 7.57 -30.21
C ASP A 94 1.32 6.13 -30.77
N PRO A 95 1.47 5.93 -32.09
CA PRO A 95 1.39 4.61 -32.72
C PRO A 95 2.35 3.57 -32.11
N ARG A 96 3.49 4.00 -31.57
CA ARG A 96 4.47 3.13 -30.92
C ARG A 96 3.94 2.64 -29.57
N LEU A 97 3.33 3.52 -28.78
CA LEU A 97 2.73 3.15 -27.49
C LEU A 97 1.52 2.24 -27.70
N LEU A 98 0.70 2.51 -28.73
CA LEU A 98 -0.41 1.64 -29.11
C LEU A 98 0.09 0.26 -29.54
N ALA A 99 1.17 0.19 -30.32
CA ALA A 99 1.76 -1.09 -30.74
C ALA A 99 2.32 -1.88 -29.55
N ILE A 100 2.93 -1.21 -28.57
CA ILE A 100 3.41 -1.84 -27.33
C ILE A 100 2.22 -2.39 -26.53
N ALA A 101 1.19 -1.58 -26.30
CA ALA A 101 -0.01 -2.01 -25.55
C ALA A 101 -0.73 -3.19 -26.21
N GLU A 102 -0.82 -3.19 -27.54
CA GLU A 102 -1.40 -4.29 -28.30
C GLU A 102 -0.53 -5.56 -28.22
N ALA A 103 0.80 -5.43 -28.29
CA ALA A 103 1.71 -6.55 -28.09
C ALA A 103 1.60 -7.14 -26.68
N GLU A 104 1.51 -6.30 -25.64
CA GLU A 104 1.31 -6.74 -24.26
C GLU A 104 -0.02 -7.49 -24.10
N ARG A 105 -1.10 -6.99 -24.70
CA ARG A 105 -2.40 -7.67 -24.72
C ARG A 105 -2.29 -9.05 -25.38
N GLN A 106 -1.62 -9.14 -26.52
CA GLN A 106 -1.41 -10.41 -27.23
C GLN A 106 -0.55 -11.40 -26.43
N ILE A 107 0.46 -10.92 -25.70
CA ILE A 107 1.28 -11.76 -24.82
C ILE A 107 0.42 -12.31 -23.68
N LEU A 108 -0.38 -11.46 -23.04
CA LEU A 108 -1.24 -11.86 -21.93
C LEU A 108 -2.36 -12.83 -22.37
N GLU A 109 -2.92 -12.63 -23.56
CA GLU A 109 -3.87 -13.57 -24.15
C GLU A 109 -3.22 -14.92 -24.48
N ALA A 110 -2.01 -14.91 -25.01
CA ALA A 110 -1.27 -16.14 -25.28
C ALA A 110 -0.92 -16.91 -24.00
N GLU A 111 -0.53 -16.21 -22.92
CA GLU A 111 -0.26 -16.83 -21.62
C GLU A 111 -1.54 -17.40 -20.99
N TYR A 112 -2.67 -16.71 -21.12
CA TYR A 112 -3.97 -17.21 -20.68
C TYR A 112 -4.41 -18.45 -21.48
N ASP A 113 -4.24 -18.44 -22.80
CA ASP A 113 -4.54 -19.58 -23.65
C ASP A 113 -3.61 -20.76 -23.37
N GLU A 114 -2.33 -20.52 -23.06
CA GLU A 114 -1.38 -21.56 -22.64
C GLU A 114 -1.76 -22.15 -21.28
N TYR A 115 -2.21 -21.34 -20.32
CA TYR A 115 -2.75 -21.81 -19.04
C TYR A 115 -4.04 -22.61 -19.22
N ALA A 116 -4.94 -22.13 -20.09
CA ALA A 116 -6.18 -22.81 -20.47
C ALA A 116 -5.91 -24.14 -21.20
N ALA A 117 -4.91 -24.20 -22.08
CA ALA A 117 -4.51 -25.43 -22.76
C ALA A 117 -3.79 -26.40 -21.81
N SER A 118 -2.97 -25.88 -20.89
CA SER A 118 -2.25 -26.66 -19.88
C SER A 118 -3.22 -27.32 -18.88
N ASN A 119 -4.34 -26.67 -18.57
CA ASN A 119 -5.41 -27.26 -17.76
C ASN A 119 -6.31 -28.25 -18.53
N ALA A 120 -6.23 -28.26 -19.87
CA ALA A 120 -7.05 -29.09 -20.76
C ALA A 120 -6.29 -30.24 -21.48
N SER A 121 -5.00 -30.46 -21.17
CA SER A 121 -4.12 -31.54 -21.69
C SER A 121 -3.34 -31.23 -22.98
N GLY A 122 -2.01 -31.13 -22.78
CA GLY A 122 -0.87 -31.37 -23.69
C GLY A 122 -1.06 -31.41 -25.22
N ALA A 123 -0.64 -30.35 -25.91
CA ALA A 123 0.06 -30.40 -27.21
C ALA A 123 0.74 -29.07 -27.54
N ALA A 124 1.96 -29.15 -28.08
CA ALA A 124 2.89 -28.07 -28.40
C ALA A 124 2.46 -27.21 -29.61
N PHE A 125 2.90 -25.94 -29.68
CA PHE A 125 3.20 -25.31 -30.97
C PHE A 125 4.22 -24.16 -30.86
N CYS A 126 5.42 -24.37 -31.40
CA CYS A 126 6.44 -23.35 -31.57
C CYS A 126 5.96 -22.27 -32.55
N ARG A 127 6.01 -20.99 -32.17
CA ARG A 127 5.89 -19.88 -33.12
C ARG A 127 7.19 -19.09 -33.16
N SER A 128 7.99 -19.36 -34.18
CA SER A 128 9.14 -18.54 -34.55
C SER A 128 8.62 -17.17 -35.02
N ALA A 129 9.03 -16.10 -34.36
CA ALA A 129 8.85 -14.74 -34.87
C ALA A 129 10.00 -14.43 -35.85
N ALA A 130 9.67 -14.23 -37.12
CA ALA A 130 10.59 -13.69 -38.11
C ALA A 130 10.62 -12.16 -37.95
N LEU A 131 11.80 -11.61 -37.67
CA LEU A 131 12.06 -10.18 -37.65
C LEU A 131 12.35 -9.69 -39.07
N ILE A 132 11.72 -8.58 -39.48
CA ILE A 132 12.18 -7.71 -40.57
C ILE A 132 12.56 -6.37 -39.94
#